data_AF-A0A965NGB7-F1
#
_entry.id   AF-A0A965NGB7-F1
#
_cell.length_a   1.000
_cell.length_b   1.000
_cell.length_c   1.000
_cell.angle_alpha   90.00
_cell.angle_beta   90.00
_cell.angle_gamma   90.00
#
_symmetry.space_group_name_H-M   'P 1'
#
loop_
_entity.id
_entity.type
_entity.pdbx_description
1 polymer ?
#
loop_
_entity_poly.entity_id
_entity_poly.type
_entity_poly.pdbx_seq_one_letter_code
_entity_poly.pdbx_strand_id
1 'polypeptide(L)' 'IAGLNAAGIEVDRRLLAELAVTDSAAFGAIVEQASAALAK' A
#
# COMPACT_ATOMS: atom_id res chain seq x y z
N ILE A 1 -3.24 5.58 -5.29
CA ILE A 1 -1.80 5.87 -5.02
C ILE A 1 -1.60 7.09 -4.10
N ALA A 2 -2.57 7.99 -3.94
CA ALA A 2 -2.43 9.15 -3.03
C ALA A 2 -1.90 8.79 -1.62
N GLY A 3 -2.40 7.72 -0.98
CA GLY A 3 -1.89 7.30 0.33
C GLY A 3 -0.52 6.65 0.34
N LEU A 4 -0.18 5.89 -0.70
CA LEU A 4 1.17 5.35 -0.89
C LEU A 4 2.18 6.49 -1.08
N ASN A 5 1.83 7.51 -1.88
CA ASN A 5 2.68 8.69 -2.07
C ASN A 5 2.80 9.54 -0.80
N ALA A 6 1.72 9.72 -0.04
CA ALA A 6 1.74 10.43 1.24
C ALA A 6 2.60 9.68 2.28
N ALA A 7 2.64 8.35 2.21
CA ALA A 7 3.50 7.50 3.02
C ALA A 7 4.95 7.42 2.50
N GLY A 8 5.26 8.00 1.34
CA GLY A 8 6.58 7.87 0.69
C GLY A 8 6.89 6.46 0.19
N ILE A 9 5.88 5.62 -0.01
CA ILE A 9 6.00 4.23 -0.43
C ILE A 9 5.93 4.19 -1.96
N GLU A 10 7.09 4.03 -2.60
CA GLU A 10 7.19 3.70 -4.02
C GLU A 10 7.03 2.19 -4.21
N VAL A 11 5.85 1.78 -4.65
CA VAL A 11 5.55 0.39 -5.03
C VAL A 11 5.06 0.34 -6.47
N ASP A 12 5.57 -0.64 -7.23
CA ASP A 12 5.06 -0.96 -8.57
C ASP A 12 3.63 -1.48 -8.47
N ARG A 13 2.75 -0.94 -9.30
CA ARG A 13 1.33 -1.28 -9.38
C ARG A 13 1.11 -2.75 -9.72
N ARG A 14 2.00 -3.36 -10.51
CA ARG A 14 1.95 -4.78 -10.85
C ARG A 14 2.23 -5.64 -9.61
N LEU A 15 3.30 -5.31 -8.90
CA LEU A 15 3.67 -5.99 -7.66
C LEU A 15 2.58 -5.83 -6.61
N LEU A 16 2.01 -4.62 -6.45
CA LEU A 16 0.92 -4.38 -5.51
C LEU A 16 -0.31 -5.23 -5.82
N ALA A 17 -0.66 -5.37 -7.11
CA ALA A 17 -1.81 -6.16 -7.54
C ALA A 17 -1.58 -7.66 -7.32
N GLU A 18 -0.37 -8.15 -7.59
CA GLU A 18 -0.01 -9.54 -7.34
C GLU A 18 0.03 -9.83 -5.83
N LEU A 19 0.57 -8.91 -5.03
CA LEU A 19 0.59 -9.00 -3.57
C LEU A 19 -0.83 -9.01 -3.00
N ALA A 20 -1.74 -8.19 -3.54
CA ALA A 20 -3.14 -8.18 -3.11
C ALA A 20 -3.84 -9.54 -3.30
N VAL A 21 -3.42 -10.31 -4.30
CA VAL A 21 -4.00 -11.62 -4.64
C VAL A 21 -3.29 -12.76 -3.92
N THR A 22 -1.97 -12.67 -3.78
CA THR A 22 -1.12 -13.75 -3.24
C THR A 22 -0.89 -13.65 -1.73
N ASP A 23 -0.84 -12.43 -1.18
CA ASP A 23 -0.58 -12.17 0.23
C ASP A 23 -1.40 -10.99 0.75
N SER A 24 -2.60 -11.32 1.21
CA SER A 24 -3.55 -10.36 1.78
C SER A 24 -3.04 -9.69 3.06
N ALA A 25 -2.17 -10.36 3.82
CA ALA A 25 -1.63 -9.83 5.07
C ALA A 25 -0.59 -8.73 4.79
N ALA A 26 0.33 -8.99 3.86
CA ALA A 26 1.31 -7.99 3.42
C ALA A 26 0.62 -6.79 2.74
N PHE A 27 -0.38 -7.04 1.89
CA PHE A 27 -1.16 -5.97 1.27
C PHE A 27 -1.90 -5.12 2.31
N GLY A 28 -2.51 -5.75 3.33
CA GLY A 28 -3.19 -5.07 4.43
C GLY A 28 -2.26 -4.11 5.19
N ALA A 29 -1.04 -4.53 5.51
CA ALA A 29 -0.06 -3.70 6.19
C ALA A 29 0.35 -2.46 5.37
N ILE A 30 0.48 -2.61 4.05
CA ILE A 30 0.77 -1.48 3.14
C ILE A 30 -0.41 -0.50 3.10
N VAL A 31 -1.64 -1.01 3.04
CA VAL A 31 -2.85 -0.18 3.06
C VAL A 31 -2.99 0.57 4.37
N GLU A 32 -2.68 -0.07 5.50
CA GLU A 32 -2.73 0.58 6.82
C GLU A 32 -1.71 1.72 6.92
N GLN A 33 -0.46 1.52 6.47
CA GLN A 33 0.54 2.59 6.41
C GLN A 33 0.12 3.73 5.48
N ALA A 34 -0.41 3.40 4.30
CA ALA A 34 -0.90 4.39 3.35
C ALA A 34 -2.10 5.19 3.89
N SER A 35 -2.99 4.55 4.66
CA SER A 35 -4.16 5.18 5.28
C SER A 35 -3.74 6.06 6.46
N ALA A 36 -2.82 5.60 7.29
CA ALA A 36 -2.26 6.38 8.39
C ALA A 36 -1.54 7.65 7.90
N ALA A 37 -0.85 7.57 6.75
CA ALA A 37 -0.22 8.73 6.13
C ALA A 37 -1.22 9.74 5.52
N LEU A 38 -2.42 9.30 5.13
CA LEU A 38 -3.50 10.17 4.65
C LEU A 38 -4.34 10.77 5.78
N ALA A 39 -4.38 10.13 6.94
CA ALA A 39 -5.12 10.61 8.10
C ALA A 39 -4.41 11.76 8.85
N LYS A 40 -3.26 12.20 8.34
CA LYS A 40 -2.42 13.27 8.90
C LYS A 40 -2.53 14.52 8.06
#